data_AF-A0A8T2BAP8-F1
#
_entry.id   AF-A0A8T2BAP8-F1
#
_cell.length_a   1.000
_cell.length_b   1.000
_cell.length_c   1.000
_cell.angle_alpha   90.00
_cell.angle_beta   90.00
_cell.angle_gamma   90.00
#
_symmetry.space_group_name_H-M   'P 1'
#
loop_
_entity.id
_entity.type
_entity.pdbx_description
1 polymer ?
#
loop_
_entity_poly.entity_id
_entity_poly.type
_entity_poly.pdbx_seq_one_letter_code
_entity_poly.pdbx_strand_id
1 'polypeptide(L)'
;MSDKKRPMTASDYIKNQPSMQGKNLNSKSAEITHYPNKSEPTQIAYSTCKILRIQSPHDLGFLNLHTTKPFSQPGYHIQGYTYTDYQNAFFRALCLRAFDHSWFLSLDSKCPNQVPGWFHEWWYWFGPTNEIYPTDIIKTNFPFYSKHLPKQDIDSFKQIAFHIDMGIPWICSWHYNLTLLLPGMPYSLVREYRIKWWDKYDLNRCSLTNIAKLFQITSQTKAQVKAVSKSIPLLTPQDLIQRYGTDPNATSATQLIQKYGVDPKASSSQAQQTQQSSSPAHSTTSSKSSKKEELQKMFDAFLQQIEESNIDTTIQDDDPYGGP
;
A
#
# COMPACT_ATOMS: atom_id res chain seq x y z
N MET A 1 1.20 -42.97 -18.65
CA MET A 1 0.44 -42.18 -19.65
C MET A 1 0.56 -40.72 -19.25
N SER A 2 1.19 -39.90 -20.09
CA SER A 2 1.44 -38.49 -19.80
C SER A 2 0.13 -37.70 -19.82
N ASP A 3 -0.19 -37.03 -18.71
CA ASP A 3 -1.27 -36.05 -18.66
C ASP A 3 -0.96 -34.89 -19.60
N LYS A 4 -1.55 -34.92 -20.79
CA LYS A 4 -1.60 -33.77 -21.69
C LYS A 4 -2.42 -32.68 -20.99
N LYS A 5 -1.75 -31.73 -20.36
CA LYS A 5 -2.36 -30.47 -19.90
C LYS A 5 -3.04 -29.80 -21.10
N ARG A 6 -4.37 -29.77 -21.09
CA ARG A 6 -5.18 -29.08 -22.08
C ARG A 6 -4.83 -27.57 -22.02
N PRO A 7 -4.60 -26.90 -23.16
CA PRO A 7 -4.39 -25.45 -23.16
C PRO A 7 -5.66 -24.74 -22.66
N MET A 8 -5.47 -23.70 -21.85
CA MET A 8 -6.56 -22.90 -21.28
C MET A 8 -7.41 -22.26 -22.39
N THR A 9 -8.73 -22.34 -22.25
CA THR A 9 -9.69 -21.66 -23.12
C THR A 9 -10.02 -20.26 -22.58
N ALA A 10 -10.54 -19.36 -23.43
CA ALA A 10 -10.95 -18.01 -23.01
C ALA A 10 -11.98 -18.03 -21.85
N SER A 11 -12.85 -19.04 -21.83
CA SER A 11 -13.81 -19.27 -20.74
C SER A 11 -13.14 -19.67 -19.42
N ASP A 12 -12.00 -20.36 -19.47
CA ASP A 12 -11.20 -20.68 -18.27
C ASP A 12 -10.53 -19.42 -17.71
N TYR A 13 -10.18 -18.46 -18.57
CA TYR A 13 -9.67 -17.15 -18.17
C TYR A 13 -10.72 -16.33 -17.42
N ILE A 14 -11.97 -16.36 -17.90
CA ILE A 14 -13.11 -15.66 -17.27
C ILE A 14 -13.53 -16.36 -15.97
N LYS A 15 -13.54 -17.70 -15.92
CA LYS A 15 -13.85 -18.46 -14.70
C LYS A 15 -12.76 -18.37 -13.62
N ASN A 16 -11.51 -18.13 -14.01
CA ASN A 16 -10.39 -17.90 -13.09
C ASN A 16 -10.13 -16.41 -12.81
N GLN A 17 -10.84 -15.48 -13.45
CA GLN A 17 -10.76 -14.06 -13.08
C GLN A 17 -11.17 -13.82 -11.63
N PRO A 18 -12.21 -14.45 -11.06
CA PRO A 18 -12.51 -14.33 -9.62
C PRO A 18 -11.39 -14.83 -8.71
N SER A 19 -10.55 -15.79 -9.12
CA SER A 19 -9.40 -16.22 -8.31
C SER A 19 -8.20 -15.26 -8.45
N MET A 20 -8.00 -14.69 -9.63
CA MET A 20 -6.96 -13.68 -9.90
C MET A 20 -7.32 -12.27 -9.38
N GLN A 21 -8.61 -11.95 -9.27
CA GLN A 21 -9.14 -10.64 -8.87
C GLN A 21 -9.75 -10.63 -7.46
N GLY A 22 -10.27 -11.76 -6.97
CA GLY A 22 -11.03 -11.87 -5.71
C GLY A 22 -10.21 -11.78 -4.43
N LYS A 23 -8.90 -11.53 -4.53
CA LYS A 23 -8.02 -11.06 -3.47
C LYS A 23 -6.71 -10.73 -4.14
N ASN A 24 -6.33 -9.44 -4.20
CA ASN A 24 -5.00 -9.04 -4.63
C ASN A 24 -3.95 -9.90 -3.94
N LEU A 25 -3.34 -10.78 -4.75
CA LEU A 25 -2.36 -11.80 -4.44
C LEU A 25 -1.54 -11.45 -3.20
N ASN A 26 -1.73 -12.16 -2.07
CA ASN A 26 -0.93 -12.18 -0.82
C ASN A 26 -0.58 -10.85 -0.11
N SER A 27 -0.58 -9.76 -0.84
CA SER A 27 -0.07 -8.43 -0.54
C SER A 27 -1.14 -7.62 0.16
N LYS A 28 -2.41 -8.10 0.15
CA LYS A 28 -3.59 -7.41 0.67
C LYS A 28 -3.65 -5.98 0.10
N SER A 29 -3.25 -5.80 -1.17
CA SER A 29 -3.02 -4.48 -1.76
C SER A 29 -4.29 -3.74 -2.16
N ALA A 30 -5.36 -4.47 -2.51
CA ALA A 30 -6.67 -3.88 -2.70
C ALA A 30 -7.78 -4.89 -2.36
N GLU A 31 -8.93 -4.37 -1.95
CA GLU A 31 -10.17 -5.09 -1.71
C GLU A 31 -11.13 -4.82 -2.87
N ILE A 32 -11.61 -5.88 -3.51
CA ILE A 32 -12.52 -5.80 -4.65
C ILE A 32 -13.82 -6.51 -4.30
N THR A 33 -14.95 -5.81 -4.47
CA THR A 33 -16.29 -6.39 -4.31
C THR A 33 -17.09 -6.17 -5.58
N HIS A 34 -17.71 -7.24 -6.09
CA HIS A 34 -18.56 -7.19 -7.28
C HIS A 34 -20.02 -7.16 -6.88
N TYR A 35 -20.78 -6.25 -7.48
CA TYR A 35 -22.21 -6.10 -7.24
C TYR A 35 -22.97 -6.58 -8.47
N PRO A 36 -23.75 -7.68 -8.36
CA PRO A 36 -24.51 -8.20 -9.48
C PRO A 36 -25.69 -7.29 -9.82
N ASN A 37 -26.13 -7.35 -11.07
CA ASN A 37 -27.35 -6.70 -11.52
C ASN A 37 -28.56 -7.38 -10.85
N LYS A 38 -29.50 -6.58 -10.33
CA LYS A 38 -30.72 -7.07 -9.69
C LYS A 38 -31.61 -7.87 -10.65
N SER A 39 -31.66 -7.46 -11.92
CA SER A 39 -32.48 -8.12 -12.95
C SER A 39 -31.78 -9.34 -13.55
N GLU A 40 -30.45 -9.33 -13.62
CA GLU A 40 -29.63 -10.42 -14.17
C GLU A 40 -28.43 -10.72 -13.24
N PRO A 41 -28.62 -11.57 -12.20
CA PRO A 41 -27.58 -11.79 -11.18
C PRO A 41 -26.28 -12.43 -11.70
N THR A 42 -26.28 -12.97 -12.91
CA THR A 42 -25.10 -13.50 -13.60
C THR A 42 -24.21 -12.39 -14.20
N GLN A 43 -24.75 -11.16 -14.32
CA GLN A 43 -24.02 -10.00 -14.79
C GLN A 43 -23.60 -9.11 -13.62
N ILE A 44 -22.33 -8.72 -13.60
CA ILE A 44 -21.82 -7.73 -12.64
C ILE A 44 -22.21 -6.34 -13.14
N ALA A 45 -22.99 -5.60 -12.36
CA ALA A 45 -23.40 -4.23 -12.67
C ALA A 45 -22.24 -3.26 -12.42
N TYR A 46 -21.67 -3.28 -11.22
CA TYR A 46 -20.52 -2.45 -10.87
C TYR A 46 -19.62 -3.16 -9.87
N SER A 47 -18.39 -2.65 -9.73
CA SER A 47 -17.43 -3.16 -8.75
C SER A 47 -16.94 -2.01 -7.88
N THR A 48 -16.63 -2.31 -6.62
CA THR A 48 -15.82 -1.43 -5.78
C THR A 48 -14.39 -1.96 -5.74
N CYS A 49 -13.42 -1.06 -5.74
CA CYS A 49 -12.00 -1.39 -5.56
C CYS A 49 -11.38 -0.37 -4.61
N LYS A 50 -11.05 -0.83 -3.40
CA LYS A 50 -10.37 -0.03 -2.38
C LYS A 50 -8.90 -0.42 -2.34
N ILE A 51 -8.02 0.46 -2.80
CA ILE A 51 -6.57 0.24 -2.80
C ILE A 51 -6.03 0.55 -1.40
N LEU A 52 -5.53 -0.49 -0.74
CA LEU A 52 -5.03 -0.44 0.63
C LEU A 52 -3.55 -0.05 0.70
N ARG A 53 -2.75 -0.50 -0.27
CA ARG A 53 -1.32 -0.17 -0.37
C ARG A 53 -0.79 -0.47 -1.77
N ILE A 54 0.17 0.32 -2.21
CA ILE A 54 0.94 0.09 -3.43
C ILE A 54 2.39 -0.14 -3.03
N GLN A 55 2.89 -1.35 -3.26
CA GLN A 55 4.16 -1.79 -2.70
C GLN A 55 5.28 -1.79 -3.74
N SER A 56 6.48 -1.36 -3.34
CA SER A 56 7.70 -1.54 -4.14
C SER A 56 8.14 -3.02 -4.16
N PRO A 57 9.07 -3.41 -5.04
CA PRO A 57 9.63 -4.76 -5.00
C PRO A 57 10.18 -5.12 -3.62
N HIS A 58 10.86 -4.17 -2.95
CA HIS A 58 11.45 -4.38 -1.63
C HIS A 58 10.40 -4.56 -0.54
N ASP A 59 9.30 -3.82 -0.58
CA ASP A 59 8.21 -3.95 0.41
C ASP A 59 7.50 -5.30 0.32
N LEU A 60 7.44 -5.86 -0.89
CA LEU A 60 6.95 -7.23 -1.13
C LEU A 60 8.03 -8.28 -0.92
N GLY A 61 9.27 -7.88 -0.59
CA GLY A 61 10.42 -8.74 -0.35
C GLY A 61 10.97 -9.44 -1.59
N PHE A 62 10.81 -8.86 -2.78
CA PHE A 62 11.50 -9.30 -4.00
C PHE A 62 12.92 -8.75 -4.00
N LEU A 63 13.89 -9.64 -4.22
CA LEU A 63 15.31 -9.26 -4.38
C LEU A 63 15.61 -8.84 -5.82
N ASN A 64 15.01 -9.54 -6.80
CA ASN A 64 15.09 -9.22 -8.21
C ASN A 64 13.70 -9.29 -8.87
N LEU A 65 13.49 -8.53 -9.94
CA LEU A 65 12.20 -8.45 -10.64
C LEU A 65 11.75 -9.78 -11.27
N HIS A 66 12.70 -10.64 -11.65
CA HIS A 66 12.44 -11.97 -12.22
C HIS A 66 12.26 -13.06 -11.15
N THR A 67 12.39 -12.73 -9.86
CA THR A 67 12.17 -13.70 -8.79
C THR A 67 10.69 -13.98 -8.62
N THR A 68 10.32 -15.26 -8.58
CA THR A 68 8.94 -15.70 -8.35
C THR A 68 8.71 -15.95 -6.87
N LYS A 69 7.55 -15.53 -6.35
CA LYS A 69 7.08 -15.85 -5.00
C LYS A 69 5.84 -16.74 -5.03
N PRO A 70 5.74 -17.72 -4.13
CA PRO A 70 4.55 -18.57 -4.06
C PRO A 70 3.33 -17.78 -3.57
N PHE A 71 2.14 -18.26 -3.94
CA PHE A 71 0.88 -17.79 -3.36
C PHE A 71 0.76 -18.23 -1.89
N SER A 72 0.17 -17.40 -1.05
CA SER A 72 -0.08 -17.66 0.37
C SER A 72 -1.32 -18.53 0.54
N GLN A 73 -2.22 -18.52 -0.44
CA GLN A 73 -3.36 -19.42 -0.49
C GLN A 73 -3.10 -20.52 -1.52
N PRO A 74 -3.33 -21.80 -1.15
CA PRO A 74 -3.25 -22.91 -2.09
C PRO A 74 -4.41 -22.87 -3.09
N GLY A 75 -4.25 -23.51 -4.25
CA GLY A 75 -5.33 -23.71 -5.23
C GLY A 75 -5.18 -22.93 -6.54
N TYR A 76 -4.12 -22.14 -6.71
CA TYR A 76 -3.83 -21.49 -7.99
C TYR A 76 -3.15 -22.45 -8.98
N HIS A 77 -3.53 -22.35 -10.25
CA HIS A 77 -2.91 -23.13 -11.34
C HIS A 77 -1.45 -22.72 -11.61
N ILE A 78 -1.09 -21.49 -11.23
CA ILE A 78 0.25 -20.94 -11.32
C ILE A 78 0.98 -21.11 -9.98
N GLN A 79 2.27 -21.49 -10.05
CA GLN A 79 3.07 -21.83 -8.87
C GLN A 79 3.49 -20.61 -8.04
N GLY A 80 3.46 -19.43 -8.64
CA GLY A 80 3.81 -18.18 -7.98
C GLY A 80 3.58 -16.98 -8.89
N TYR A 81 3.99 -15.81 -8.41
CA TYR A 81 3.90 -14.54 -9.11
C TYR A 81 5.21 -13.75 -8.99
N THR A 82 5.51 -12.97 -10.02
CA THR A 82 6.62 -12.00 -10.04
C THR A 82 6.13 -10.61 -9.65
N TYR A 83 7.05 -9.66 -9.47
CA TYR A 83 6.65 -8.26 -9.29
C TYR A 83 5.92 -7.71 -10.52
N THR A 84 6.30 -8.14 -11.71
CA THR A 84 5.62 -7.77 -12.96
C THR A 84 4.17 -8.27 -12.98
N ASP A 85 3.92 -9.47 -12.48
CA ASP A 85 2.54 -9.99 -12.34
C ASP A 85 1.72 -9.16 -11.36
N TYR A 86 2.33 -8.69 -10.27
CA TYR A 86 1.70 -7.77 -9.33
C TYR A 86 1.31 -6.44 -9.99
N GLN A 87 2.21 -5.82 -10.76
CA GLN A 87 1.91 -4.61 -11.53
C GLN A 87 0.77 -4.86 -12.53
N ASN A 88 0.89 -5.93 -13.30
CA ASN A 88 -0.11 -6.31 -14.30
C ASN A 88 -1.48 -6.61 -13.69
N ALA A 89 -1.54 -7.14 -12.47
CA ALA A 89 -2.80 -7.38 -11.78
C ALA A 89 -3.58 -6.07 -11.56
N PHE A 90 -2.92 -4.97 -11.18
CA PHE A 90 -3.55 -3.66 -11.04
C PHE A 90 -4.15 -3.13 -12.35
N PHE A 91 -3.41 -3.23 -13.46
CA PHE A 91 -3.90 -2.77 -14.77
C PHE A 91 -5.03 -3.66 -15.31
N ARG A 92 -4.90 -4.98 -15.12
CA ARG A 92 -5.85 -5.96 -15.68
C ARG A 92 -7.13 -6.07 -14.87
N ALA A 93 -7.09 -5.83 -13.56
CA ALA A 93 -8.25 -5.89 -12.69
C ALA A 93 -9.37 -4.97 -13.19
N LEU A 94 -9.02 -3.72 -13.54
CA LEU A 94 -10.01 -2.74 -14.01
C LEU A 94 -10.54 -3.02 -15.43
N CYS A 95 -9.94 -3.97 -16.15
CA CYS A 95 -10.31 -4.33 -17.51
C CYS A 95 -11.33 -5.49 -17.59
N LEU A 96 -12.07 -5.80 -16.51
CA LEU A 96 -12.98 -6.95 -16.44
C LEU A 96 -14.06 -6.94 -17.55
N ARG A 97 -14.74 -5.80 -17.79
CA ARG A 97 -15.78 -5.67 -18.83
C ARG A 97 -15.80 -4.26 -19.43
N ALA A 98 -16.09 -4.19 -20.72
CA ALA A 98 -16.32 -2.95 -21.46
C ALA A 98 -17.79 -2.50 -21.35
N PHE A 99 -18.04 -1.21 -21.54
CA PHE A 99 -19.35 -0.56 -21.74
C PHE A 99 -20.30 -0.52 -20.54
N ASP A 100 -20.66 -1.68 -19.97
CA ASP A 100 -21.73 -1.78 -18.96
C ASP A 100 -21.18 -2.01 -17.55
N HIS A 101 -19.92 -1.62 -17.32
CA HIS A 101 -19.25 -1.82 -16.05
C HIS A 101 -18.52 -0.57 -15.59
N SER A 102 -18.81 -0.18 -14.35
CA SER A 102 -18.13 0.90 -13.66
C SER A 102 -17.43 0.40 -12.40
N TRP A 103 -16.31 1.03 -12.11
CA TRP A 103 -15.52 0.84 -10.91
C TRP A 103 -15.70 2.04 -10.00
N PHE A 104 -16.11 1.80 -8.76
CA PHE A 104 -15.98 2.76 -7.67
C PHE A 104 -14.63 2.56 -7.02
N LEU A 105 -13.71 3.50 -7.25
CA LEU A 105 -12.32 3.44 -6.81
C LEU A 105 -12.12 4.33 -5.58
N SER A 106 -11.31 3.84 -4.64
CA SER A 106 -10.86 4.64 -3.50
C SER A 106 -9.47 4.20 -3.06
N LEU A 107 -8.73 5.14 -2.46
CA LEU A 107 -7.48 4.87 -1.76
C LEU A 107 -7.77 4.86 -0.26
N ASP A 108 -7.22 3.87 0.45
CA ASP A 108 -7.27 3.85 1.90
C ASP A 108 -6.41 4.97 2.49
N SER A 109 -6.88 5.65 3.53
CA SER A 109 -6.12 6.73 4.19
C SER A 109 -4.84 6.23 4.88
N LYS A 110 -4.72 4.93 5.11
CA LYS A 110 -3.52 4.25 5.63
C LYS A 110 -2.56 3.84 4.50
N CYS A 111 -2.92 4.06 3.24
CA CYS A 111 -2.02 3.82 2.12
C CYS A 111 -0.80 4.75 2.24
N PRO A 112 0.43 4.23 2.10
CA PRO A 112 1.61 5.10 2.07
C PRO A 112 1.55 6.07 0.89
N ASN A 113 1.88 7.34 1.13
CA ASN A 113 1.99 8.37 0.08
C ASN A 113 3.18 8.16 -0.87
N GLN A 114 4.10 7.26 -0.53
CA GLN A 114 5.21 6.88 -1.40
C GLN A 114 4.80 5.69 -2.27
N VAL A 115 4.36 5.99 -3.50
CA VAL A 115 3.98 4.99 -4.49
C VAL A 115 5.13 4.71 -5.47
N PRO A 116 5.27 3.49 -6.00
CA PRO A 116 6.24 3.17 -7.05
C PRO A 116 5.95 3.92 -8.36
N GLY A 117 7.00 4.13 -9.17
CA GLY A 117 6.94 4.86 -10.45
C GLY A 117 5.83 4.40 -11.41
N TRP A 118 5.64 3.08 -11.56
CA TRP A 118 4.61 2.51 -12.43
C TRP A 118 3.18 2.89 -12.02
N PHE A 119 2.96 3.22 -10.75
CA PHE A 119 1.63 3.61 -10.28
C PHE A 119 1.24 5.01 -10.76
N HIS A 120 2.20 5.87 -11.08
CA HIS A 120 1.90 7.15 -11.74
C HIS A 120 1.35 6.94 -13.16
N GLU A 121 1.83 5.90 -13.87
CA GLU A 121 1.27 5.50 -15.17
C GLU A 121 -0.12 4.89 -14.99
N TRP A 122 -0.31 4.05 -13.98
CA TRP A 122 -1.66 3.55 -13.64
C TRP A 122 -2.62 4.72 -13.35
N TRP A 123 -2.18 5.70 -12.56
CA TRP A 123 -2.95 6.89 -12.24
C TRP A 123 -3.30 7.72 -13.47
N TYR A 124 -2.39 7.82 -14.44
CA TYR A 124 -2.67 8.53 -15.69
C TYR A 124 -3.89 7.93 -16.44
N TRP A 125 -4.04 6.60 -16.42
CA TRP A 125 -5.13 5.92 -17.13
C TRP A 125 -6.44 5.83 -16.33
N PHE A 126 -6.33 5.59 -15.02
CA PHE A 126 -7.49 5.26 -14.18
C PHE A 126 -7.79 6.29 -13.09
N GLY A 127 -6.88 7.22 -12.85
CA GLY A 127 -6.98 8.24 -11.83
C GLY A 127 -7.79 9.46 -12.28
N PRO A 128 -8.24 10.27 -11.33
CA PRO A 128 -8.95 11.52 -11.57
C PRO A 128 -8.06 12.60 -12.18
N THR A 129 -8.60 13.31 -13.16
CA THR A 129 -8.01 14.51 -13.76
C THR A 129 -8.56 15.76 -13.09
N ASN A 130 -7.91 16.92 -13.29
CA ASN A 130 -8.37 18.17 -12.68
C ASN A 130 -9.79 18.57 -13.11
N GLU A 131 -10.25 18.11 -14.28
CA GLU A 131 -11.54 18.48 -14.88
C GLU A 131 -12.74 17.93 -14.13
N ILE A 132 -12.58 16.84 -13.38
CA ILE A 132 -13.70 16.23 -12.65
C ILE A 132 -13.93 16.88 -11.28
N TYR A 133 -12.95 17.60 -10.74
CA TYR A 133 -13.06 18.12 -9.38
C TYR A 133 -14.09 19.25 -9.29
N PRO A 134 -14.84 19.32 -8.18
CA PRO A 134 -15.62 20.50 -7.85
C PRO A 134 -14.77 21.78 -7.84
N THR A 135 -15.40 22.89 -8.20
CA THR A 135 -14.71 24.18 -8.40
C THR A 135 -13.93 24.62 -7.16
N ASP A 136 -14.47 24.38 -5.96
CA ASP A 136 -13.82 24.72 -4.69
C ASP A 136 -12.51 23.95 -4.50
N ILE A 137 -12.49 22.66 -4.87
CA ILE A 137 -11.28 21.85 -4.77
C ILE A 137 -10.18 22.40 -5.67
N ILE A 138 -10.51 22.72 -6.92
CA ILE A 138 -9.55 23.23 -7.91
C ILE A 138 -8.99 24.60 -7.49
N LYS A 139 -9.85 25.50 -7.02
CA LYS A 139 -9.47 26.90 -6.78
C LYS A 139 -8.80 27.11 -5.43
N THR A 140 -9.20 26.39 -4.38
CA THR A 140 -8.75 26.67 -3.01
C THR A 140 -8.09 25.47 -2.35
N ASN A 141 -8.80 24.34 -2.21
CA ASN A 141 -8.37 23.25 -1.34
C ASN A 141 -7.12 22.52 -1.87
N PHE A 142 -7.13 22.10 -3.13
CA PHE A 142 -6.00 21.39 -3.74
C PHE A 142 -4.73 22.26 -3.88
N PRO A 143 -4.82 23.54 -4.31
CA PRO A 143 -3.66 24.43 -4.29
C PRO A 143 -3.10 24.68 -2.88
N PHE A 144 -3.95 24.81 -1.87
CA PHE A 144 -3.51 24.95 -0.47
C PHE A 144 -2.78 23.70 0.01
N TYR A 145 -3.35 22.51 -0.24
CA TYR A 145 -2.73 21.24 0.09
C TYR A 145 -1.37 21.07 -0.63
N SER A 146 -1.33 21.35 -1.93
CA SER A 146 -0.14 21.21 -2.77
C SER A 146 1.07 22.03 -2.31
N LYS A 147 0.85 23.18 -1.66
CA LYS A 147 1.93 24.03 -1.12
C LYS A 147 2.67 23.40 0.06
N HIS A 148 2.03 22.48 0.77
CA HIS A 148 2.60 21.80 1.93
C HIS A 148 3.36 20.52 1.56
N LEU A 149 3.25 20.08 0.30
CA LEU A 149 3.99 18.94 -0.21
C LEU A 149 5.35 19.35 -0.79
N PRO A 150 6.34 18.43 -0.77
CA PRO A 150 7.60 18.65 -1.47
C PRO A 150 7.37 18.95 -2.95
N LYS A 151 8.22 19.81 -3.51
CA LYS A 151 8.25 20.01 -4.96
C LYS A 151 8.72 18.72 -5.61
N GLN A 152 7.91 18.20 -6.53
CA GLN A 152 8.22 17.09 -7.41
C GLN A 152 7.79 17.45 -8.82
N ASP A 153 8.50 16.91 -9.81
CA ASP A 153 8.27 17.16 -11.24
C ASP A 153 7.10 16.33 -11.81
N ILE A 154 6.55 15.39 -11.02
CA ILE A 154 5.45 14.52 -11.43
C ILE A 154 4.13 15.06 -10.87
N ASP A 155 3.26 15.57 -11.74
CA ASP A 155 1.99 16.18 -11.32
C ASP A 155 1.06 15.22 -10.57
N SER A 156 1.03 13.95 -10.98
CA SER A 156 0.18 12.93 -10.34
C SER A 156 0.58 12.64 -8.90
N PHE A 157 1.82 12.95 -8.48
CA PHE A 157 2.25 12.78 -7.08
C PHE A 157 1.34 13.52 -6.10
N LYS A 158 1.05 14.80 -6.37
CA LYS A 158 0.22 15.63 -5.48
C LYS A 158 -1.22 15.17 -5.48
N GLN A 159 -1.73 14.74 -6.64
CA GLN A 159 -3.09 14.24 -6.77
C GLN A 159 -3.28 12.93 -6.01
N ILE A 160 -2.36 11.98 -6.17
CA ILE A 160 -2.38 10.70 -5.46
C ILE A 160 -2.36 10.94 -3.95
N ALA A 161 -1.40 11.74 -3.47
CA ALA A 161 -1.29 12.07 -2.04
C ALA A 161 -2.57 12.74 -1.51
N PHE A 162 -3.16 13.67 -2.29
CA PHE A 162 -4.42 14.32 -1.94
C PHE A 162 -5.58 13.30 -1.83
N HIS A 163 -5.64 12.33 -2.73
CA HIS A 163 -6.69 11.30 -2.71
C HIS A 163 -6.53 10.32 -1.54
N ILE A 164 -5.29 9.97 -1.18
CA ILE A 164 -4.99 9.15 0.00
C ILE A 164 -5.38 9.92 1.27
N ASP A 165 -4.82 11.11 1.44
CA ASP A 165 -4.95 11.88 2.69
C ASP A 165 -6.40 12.34 2.95
N MET A 166 -7.14 12.70 1.90
CA MET A 166 -8.54 13.14 2.00
C MET A 166 -9.54 11.99 1.80
N GLY A 167 -9.07 10.78 1.46
CA GLY A 167 -9.92 9.63 1.18
C GLY A 167 -10.94 9.87 0.07
N ILE A 168 -10.53 10.52 -1.02
CA ILE A 168 -11.41 10.90 -2.13
C ILE A 168 -11.64 9.69 -3.05
N PRO A 169 -12.88 9.22 -3.22
CA PRO A 169 -13.22 8.20 -4.19
C PRO A 169 -13.59 8.82 -5.55
N TRP A 170 -13.53 8.00 -6.59
CA TRP A 170 -13.98 8.39 -7.93
C TRP A 170 -14.55 7.20 -8.68
N ILE A 171 -15.28 7.48 -9.76
CA ILE A 171 -15.82 6.44 -10.64
C ILE A 171 -14.98 6.36 -11.89
N CYS A 172 -14.59 5.14 -12.27
CA CYS A 172 -13.88 4.84 -13.51
C CYS A 172 -14.69 3.84 -14.33
N SER A 173 -14.87 4.09 -15.61
CA SER A 173 -15.43 3.14 -16.57
C SER A 173 -14.64 3.24 -17.87
N TRP A 174 -14.79 2.26 -18.74
CA TRP A 174 -14.15 2.31 -20.05
C TRP A 174 -14.98 1.60 -21.10
N HIS A 175 -14.78 2.02 -22.33
CA HIS A 175 -15.44 1.46 -23.49
C HIS A 175 -14.48 1.45 -24.67
N TYR A 176 -14.84 0.73 -25.73
CA TYR A 176 -14.09 0.81 -26.98
C TYR A 176 -14.70 1.88 -27.88
N ASN A 177 -13.81 2.64 -28.51
CA ASN A 177 -14.16 3.62 -29.52
C ASN A 177 -13.36 3.31 -30.80
N LEU A 178 -13.94 3.60 -31.97
CA LEU A 178 -13.27 3.47 -33.25
C LEU A 178 -12.80 4.86 -33.67
N THR A 179 -11.48 5.05 -33.77
CA THR A 179 -10.91 6.35 -34.13
C THR A 179 -9.84 6.20 -35.21
N LEU A 180 -9.66 7.26 -36.00
CA LEU A 180 -8.55 7.39 -36.93
C LEU A 180 -7.36 7.97 -36.17
N LEU A 181 -6.44 7.10 -35.72
CA LEU A 181 -5.28 7.52 -34.95
C LEU A 181 -4.33 8.43 -35.76
N LEU A 182 -4.26 8.19 -37.07
CA LEU A 182 -3.45 8.92 -38.03
C LEU A 182 -4.22 9.12 -39.35
N PRO A 183 -4.06 10.26 -40.04
CA PRO A 183 -4.69 10.47 -41.35
C PRO A 183 -4.30 9.39 -42.36
N GLY A 184 -5.30 8.83 -43.07
CA GLY A 184 -5.09 7.82 -44.12
C GLY A 184 -4.93 6.38 -43.63
N MET A 185 -5.01 6.12 -42.32
CA MET A 185 -5.00 4.77 -41.75
C MET A 185 -6.42 4.20 -41.61
N PRO A 186 -6.61 2.87 -41.55
CA PRO A 186 -7.89 2.29 -41.15
C PRO A 186 -8.25 2.67 -39.71
N TYR A 187 -9.55 2.61 -39.39
CA TYR A 187 -10.02 2.83 -38.02
C TYR A 187 -9.32 1.88 -37.04
N SER A 188 -8.81 2.46 -35.96
CA SER A 188 -8.19 1.75 -34.86
C SER A 188 -9.19 1.61 -33.72
N LEU A 189 -9.28 0.41 -33.15
CA LEU A 189 -10.05 0.17 -31.94
C LEU A 189 -9.23 0.65 -30.74
N VAL A 190 -9.68 1.74 -30.12
CA VAL A 190 -9.02 2.33 -28.95
C VAL A 190 -9.87 2.13 -27.71
N ARG A 191 -9.21 2.00 -26.55
CA ARG A 191 -9.90 2.01 -25.27
C ARG A 191 -9.99 3.44 -24.78
N GLU A 192 -11.21 3.89 -24.52
CA GLU A 192 -11.50 5.21 -24.00
C GLU A 192 -11.97 5.10 -22.55
N TYR A 193 -11.23 5.72 -21.65
CA TYR A 193 -11.52 5.77 -20.22
C TYR A 193 -12.40 6.97 -19.90
N ARG A 194 -13.39 6.75 -19.04
CA ARG A 194 -14.29 7.78 -18.53
C ARG A 194 -14.16 7.82 -17.02
N ILE A 195 -13.72 8.97 -16.52
CA ILE A 195 -13.57 9.22 -15.09
C ILE A 195 -14.63 10.24 -14.65
N LYS A 196 -15.26 10.00 -13.50
CA LYS A 196 -16.27 10.88 -12.91
C LYS A 196 -16.02 11.08 -11.43
N TRP A 197 -16.34 12.28 -10.97
CA TRP A 197 -16.39 12.60 -9.55
C TRP A 197 -17.51 11.82 -8.85
N TRP A 198 -17.31 11.54 -7.56
CA TRP A 198 -18.36 10.95 -6.74
C TRP A 198 -19.16 12.05 -6.03
N ASP A 199 -20.34 12.35 -6.56
CA ASP A 199 -21.16 13.47 -6.09
C ASP A 199 -21.61 13.35 -4.62
N LYS A 200 -21.62 12.14 -4.05
CA LYS A 200 -21.94 11.92 -2.63
C LYS A 200 -20.72 12.03 -1.69
N TYR A 201 -19.56 12.44 -2.20
CA TYR A 201 -18.40 12.69 -1.34
C TYR A 201 -18.60 13.93 -0.46
N ASP A 202 -18.34 13.80 0.84
CA ASP A 202 -18.40 14.91 1.78
C ASP A 202 -17.22 15.88 1.58
N LEU A 203 -17.50 17.01 0.93
CA LEU A 203 -16.52 18.06 0.66
C LEU A 203 -15.91 18.67 1.93
N ASN A 204 -16.58 18.58 3.08
CA ASN A 204 -16.04 19.10 4.32
C ASN A 204 -14.74 18.39 4.72
N ARG A 205 -14.56 17.12 4.35
CA ARG A 205 -13.32 16.36 4.61
C ARG A 205 -12.10 17.00 3.98
N CYS A 206 -12.25 17.60 2.81
CA CYS A 206 -11.19 18.33 2.11
C CYS A 206 -11.23 19.85 2.33
N SER A 207 -11.97 20.34 3.33
CA SER A 207 -11.98 21.77 3.67
C SER A 207 -10.60 22.26 4.12
N LEU A 208 -10.35 23.56 3.95
CA LEU A 208 -9.09 24.19 4.38
C LEU A 208 -8.77 23.93 5.86
N THR A 209 -9.79 23.95 6.72
CA THR A 209 -9.65 23.67 8.16
C THR A 209 -9.16 22.24 8.40
N ASN A 210 -9.75 21.25 7.73
CA ASN A 210 -9.37 19.85 7.89
C ASN A 210 -7.99 19.56 7.28
N ILE A 211 -7.68 20.16 6.13
CA ILE A 211 -6.34 20.06 5.53
C ILE A 211 -5.29 20.67 6.47
N ALA A 212 -5.55 21.86 7.04
CA ALA A 212 -4.63 22.49 7.98
C ALA A 212 -4.43 21.64 9.24
N LYS A 213 -5.52 21.07 9.78
CA LYS A 213 -5.49 20.16 10.92
C LYS A 213 -4.64 18.91 10.62
N LEU A 214 -4.77 18.31 9.44
CA LEU A 214 -3.95 17.17 9.01
C LEU A 214 -2.46 17.51 9.04
N PHE A 215 -2.06 18.64 8.47
CA PHE A 215 -0.65 19.05 8.46
C PHE A 215 -0.12 19.39 9.86
N GLN A 216 -0.95 20.01 10.70
CA GLN A 216 -0.60 20.28 12.10
C GLN A 216 -0.34 18.97 12.86
N ILE A 217 -1.25 17.99 12.76
CA ILE A 217 -1.09 16.67 13.38
C ILE A 217 0.18 16.00 12.86
N THR A 218 0.34 15.95 11.54
CA THR A 218 1.51 15.33 10.89
C THR A 218 2.83 15.95 11.37
N SER A 219 2.89 17.27 11.52
CA SER A 219 4.06 17.97 12.02
C SER A 219 4.35 17.64 13.49
N GLN A 220 3.32 17.64 14.34
CA GLN A 220 3.45 17.28 15.76
C GLN A 220 3.92 15.84 15.94
N THR A 221 3.34 14.89 15.19
CA THR A 221 3.75 13.48 15.21
C THR A 221 5.21 13.33 14.78
N LYS A 222 5.63 14.00 13.70
CA LYS A 222 7.04 13.98 13.26
C LYS A 222 7.99 14.52 14.34
N ALA A 223 7.60 15.59 15.03
CA ALA A 223 8.39 16.15 16.12
C ALA A 223 8.50 15.19 17.31
N GLN A 224 7.39 14.56 17.70
CA GLN A 224 7.36 13.56 18.77
C GLN A 224 8.20 12.33 18.44
N VAL A 225 8.05 11.75 17.24
CA VAL A 225 8.87 10.61 16.79
C VAL A 225 10.36 10.97 16.81
N LYS A 226 10.73 12.18 16.38
CA LYS A 226 12.11 12.66 16.44
C LYS A 226 12.61 12.83 17.87
N ALA A 227 11.77 13.31 18.79
CA ALA A 227 12.13 13.45 20.20
C ALA A 227 12.36 12.08 20.86
N VAL A 228 11.48 11.10 20.59
CA VAL A 228 11.64 9.72 21.06
C VAL A 228 12.88 9.07 20.45
N SER A 229 13.10 9.22 19.14
CA SER A 229 14.29 8.66 18.48
C SER A 229 15.60 9.20 19.09
N LYS A 230 15.63 10.47 19.49
CA LYS A 230 16.78 11.08 20.18
C LYS A 230 16.94 10.62 21.62
N SER A 231 15.85 10.25 22.29
CA SER A 231 15.88 9.79 23.69
C SER A 231 16.23 8.30 23.82
N ILE A 232 16.25 7.55 22.71
CA ILE A 232 16.78 6.20 22.64
C ILE A 232 18.31 6.31 22.55
N PRO A 233 19.07 5.89 23.58
CA PRO A 233 20.53 5.90 23.51
C PRO A 233 21.00 4.99 22.39
N LEU A 234 21.83 5.51 21.49
CA LEU A 234 22.58 4.70 20.54
C LEU A 234 23.55 3.83 21.35
N LEU A 235 23.21 2.56 21.51
CA LEU A 235 24.07 1.58 22.12
C LEU A 235 25.20 1.26 21.14
N THR A 236 26.44 1.56 21.53
CA THR A 236 27.60 1.08 20.78
C THR A 236 27.71 -0.44 20.91
N PRO A 237 28.38 -1.13 19.97
CA PRO A 237 28.70 -2.55 20.13
C PRO A 237 29.42 -2.84 21.46
N GLN A 238 30.29 -1.93 21.94
CA GLN A 238 30.90 -2.04 23.27
C GLN A 238 29.87 -1.95 24.40
N ASP A 239 28.91 -1.02 24.34
CA ASP A 239 27.86 -0.90 25.36
C ASP A 239 26.93 -2.12 25.41
N LEU A 240 26.71 -2.79 24.27
CA LEU A 240 25.96 -4.06 24.22
C LEU A 240 26.75 -5.19 24.87
N ILE A 241 28.05 -5.31 24.58
CA ILE A 241 28.92 -6.31 25.20
C ILE A 241 29.02 -6.06 26.72
N GLN A 242 29.06 -4.81 27.16
CA GLN A 242 29.16 -4.46 28.57
C GLN A 242 27.82 -4.61 29.32
N ARG A 243 26.68 -4.42 28.66
CA ARG A 243 25.35 -4.65 29.25
C ARG A 243 24.89 -6.10 29.22
N TYR A 244 25.45 -6.94 28.34
CA TYR A 244 25.00 -8.32 28.13
C TYR A 244 26.09 -9.38 28.20
N GLY A 245 27.37 -9.02 28.39
CA GLY A 245 28.41 -9.96 28.83
C GLY A 245 28.37 -10.01 30.35
N THR A 246 28.05 -11.13 31.00
CA THR A 246 28.51 -12.49 30.76
C THR A 246 27.41 -13.53 31.01
N ASP A 247 27.11 -14.40 30.03
CA ASP A 247 26.52 -15.72 30.23
C ASP A 247 27.14 -16.68 29.18
N PRO A 248 27.53 -17.94 29.49
CA PRO A 248 28.50 -18.73 28.74
C PRO A 248 28.09 -19.24 27.34
N ASN A 249 26.93 -18.84 26.81
CA ASN A 249 26.46 -19.24 25.47
C ASN A 249 26.65 -18.14 24.40
N ALA A 250 27.58 -17.22 24.62
CA ALA A 250 27.96 -16.16 23.69
C ALA A 250 28.71 -16.69 22.45
N THR A 251 28.09 -17.60 21.70
CA THR A 251 28.56 -18.02 20.36
C THR A 251 27.95 -17.15 19.26
N SER A 252 26.91 -16.37 19.56
CA SER A 252 26.10 -15.70 18.52
C SER A 252 26.56 -14.29 18.12
N ALA A 253 27.31 -13.58 18.97
CA ALA A 253 27.73 -12.20 18.68
C ALA A 253 28.97 -12.17 17.76
N THR A 254 29.93 -13.08 17.97
CA THR A 254 31.14 -13.20 17.15
C THR A 254 30.81 -13.67 15.72
N GLN A 255 29.77 -14.50 15.55
CA GLN A 255 29.31 -14.99 14.25
C GLN A 255 28.65 -13.90 13.38
N LEU A 256 28.09 -12.84 13.99
CA LEU A 256 27.47 -11.75 13.24
C LEU A 256 28.50 -10.77 12.65
N ILE A 257 29.64 -10.58 13.33
CA ILE A 257 30.73 -9.74 12.84
C ILE A 257 31.42 -10.42 11.64
N GLN A 258 31.57 -11.74 11.67
CA GLN A 258 32.16 -12.52 10.57
C GLN A 258 31.29 -12.56 9.31
N LYS A 259 29.98 -12.27 9.43
CA LYS A 259 29.03 -12.28 8.31
C LYS A 259 28.93 -10.96 7.56
N TYR A 260 29.37 -9.82 8.13
CA TYR A 260 29.09 -8.48 7.58
C TYR A 260 30.24 -7.44 7.64
N GLY A 261 31.53 -7.81 7.74
CA GLY A 261 32.58 -6.79 7.70
C GLY A 261 34.03 -7.24 7.51
N VAL A 262 34.51 -7.08 6.28
CA VAL A 262 35.84 -6.65 5.78
C VAL A 262 37.05 -6.78 6.72
N ASP A 263 38.03 -7.57 6.29
CA ASP A 263 39.40 -7.68 6.81
C ASP A 263 40.09 -6.31 6.99
N PRO A 264 40.94 -6.18 8.03
CA PRO A 264 42.37 -6.19 7.72
C PRO A 264 43.22 -6.99 8.73
N LYS A 265 43.98 -7.93 8.17
CA LYS A 265 45.32 -8.44 8.55
C LYS A 265 45.88 -8.18 9.97
N ALA A 266 46.23 -9.34 10.58
CA ALA A 266 47.55 -9.74 11.09
C ALA A 266 47.79 -9.81 12.61
N SER A 267 48.08 -11.06 13.04
CA SER A 267 49.03 -11.50 14.08
C SER A 267 48.71 -11.13 15.55
N SER A 268 48.87 -11.95 16.58
CA SER A 268 49.39 -13.32 16.75
C SER A 268 49.25 -13.69 18.25
N SER A 269 48.98 -14.97 18.53
CA SER A 269 49.49 -15.75 19.68
C SER A 269 48.98 -15.54 21.13
N GLN A 270 48.39 -16.64 21.66
CA GLN A 270 48.59 -17.25 23.00
C GLN A 270 48.20 -16.46 24.27
N ALA A 271 47.80 -17.03 25.41
CA ALA A 271 47.19 -18.28 25.86
C ALA A 271 46.96 -18.09 27.39
N GLN A 272 45.85 -18.62 27.93
CA GLN A 272 45.63 -19.09 29.32
C GLN A 272 45.91 -18.16 30.52
N GLN A 273 44.91 -17.92 31.39
CA GLN A 273 44.72 -18.65 32.67
C GLN A 273 43.54 -18.12 33.51
N THR A 274 42.91 -19.09 34.17
CA THR A 274 41.89 -19.14 35.24
C THR A 274 42.06 -18.21 36.44
N GLN A 275 40.95 -17.76 37.07
CA GLN A 275 40.58 -18.05 38.48
C GLN A 275 39.24 -17.40 38.93
N GLN A 276 38.79 -17.80 40.12
CA GLN A 276 37.43 -17.97 40.65
C GLN A 276 36.76 -16.75 41.34
N SER A 277 35.42 -16.86 41.44
CA SER A 277 34.50 -16.64 42.57
C SER A 277 33.92 -15.28 43.00
N SER A 278 32.61 -15.37 43.31
CA SER A 278 31.75 -14.64 44.27
C SER A 278 30.70 -13.65 43.72
N SER A 279 29.43 -13.97 44.02
CA SER A 279 28.18 -13.22 43.76
C SER A 279 28.02 -11.98 44.69
N PRO A 280 27.09 -11.03 44.46
CA PRO A 280 25.64 -11.26 44.65
C PRO A 280 24.70 -10.56 43.65
N ALA A 281 23.43 -10.98 43.69
CA ALA A 281 22.32 -10.56 42.86
C ALA A 281 21.90 -9.10 43.03
N HIS A 282 21.48 -8.45 41.93
CA HIS A 282 20.41 -7.46 41.95
C HIS A 282 19.62 -7.50 40.63
N SER A 283 18.32 -7.72 40.77
CA SER A 283 17.29 -7.70 39.74
C SER A 283 16.98 -6.28 39.27
N THR A 284 16.78 -6.08 37.96
CA THR A 284 15.95 -4.99 37.41
C THR A 284 15.67 -5.22 35.92
N THR A 285 14.70 -6.09 35.63
CA THR A 285 14.08 -6.25 34.30
C THR A 285 12.67 -5.67 34.33
N SER A 286 12.53 -4.36 34.11
CA SER A 286 11.19 -3.74 33.96
C SER A 286 11.06 -2.65 32.89
N SER A 287 12.15 -2.17 32.26
CA SER A 287 12.10 -0.96 31.43
C SER A 287 11.99 -1.17 29.91
N LYS A 288 12.19 -2.39 29.39
CA LYS A 288 12.20 -2.66 27.93
C LYS A 288 10.83 -3.01 27.33
N SER A 289 9.94 -3.63 28.10
CA SER A 289 8.54 -3.90 27.66
C SER A 289 7.76 -2.59 27.52
N SER A 290 7.93 -1.71 28.50
CA SER A 290 7.18 -0.45 28.61
C SER A 290 7.36 0.46 27.40
N LYS A 291 8.58 0.65 26.88
CA LYS A 291 8.84 1.61 25.79
C LYS A 291 8.35 1.15 24.41
N LYS A 292 8.40 -0.17 24.14
CA LYS A 292 7.85 -0.75 22.91
C LYS A 292 6.32 -0.71 22.93
N GLU A 293 5.73 -1.01 24.08
CA GLU A 293 4.28 -0.86 24.30
C GLU A 293 3.84 0.60 24.21
N GLU A 294 4.65 1.56 24.66
CA GLU A 294 4.34 2.99 24.57
C GLU A 294 4.36 3.49 23.12
N LEU A 295 5.33 3.06 22.30
CA LEU A 295 5.37 3.38 20.88
C LEU A 295 4.20 2.75 20.11
N GLN A 296 3.86 1.51 20.44
CA GLN A 296 2.71 0.81 19.85
C GLN A 296 1.39 1.48 20.24
N LYS A 297 1.20 1.83 21.52
CA LYS A 297 0.04 2.58 22.01
C LYS A 297 -0.09 3.95 21.37
N MET A 298 1.03 4.65 21.12
CA MET A 298 1.02 5.93 20.41
C MET A 298 0.63 5.76 18.93
N PHE A 299 1.10 4.70 18.28
CA PHE A 299 0.72 4.39 16.90
C PHE A 299 -0.76 4.00 16.79
N ASP A 300 -1.24 3.18 17.73
CA ASP A 300 -2.64 2.76 17.79
C ASP A 300 -3.56 3.94 18.14
N ALA A 301 -3.15 4.82 19.07
CA ALA A 301 -3.88 6.04 19.39
C ALA A 301 -3.91 7.04 18.23
N PHE A 302 -2.82 7.14 17.45
CA PHE A 302 -2.81 7.93 16.22
C PHE A 302 -3.81 7.39 15.18
N LEU A 303 -3.84 6.08 14.98
CA LEU A 303 -4.80 5.44 14.09
C LEU A 303 -6.24 5.63 14.57
N GLN A 304 -6.47 5.53 15.88
CA GLN A 304 -7.77 5.73 16.50
C GLN A 304 -8.23 7.20 16.38
N GLN A 305 -7.33 8.18 16.52
CA GLN A 305 -7.67 9.59 16.37
C GLN A 305 -7.99 9.98 14.90
N ILE A 306 -7.43 9.23 13.93
CA ILE A 306 -7.83 9.30 12.52
C ILE A 306 -9.19 8.62 12.29
N GLU A 307 -9.42 7.44 12.90
CA GLU A 307 -10.70 6.72 12.78
C GLU A 307 -11.87 7.42 13.48
N GLU A 308 -11.66 8.06 14.63
CA GLU A 308 -12.66 8.87 15.34
C GLU A 308 -12.99 10.16 14.57
N SER A 309 -12.13 10.60 13.65
CA SER A 309 -12.47 11.64 12.67
C SER A 309 -13.18 11.11 11.42
N ASN A 310 -13.33 9.78 11.30
CA ASN A 310 -13.88 9.06 10.14
C ASN A 310 -15.17 8.26 10.43
N ILE A 311 -15.71 8.29 11.65
CA ILE A 311 -16.95 7.58 12.01
C ILE A 311 -18.06 8.60 12.28
N ASP A 312 -18.84 8.89 11.23
CA ASP A 312 -20.29 9.04 11.36
C ASP A 312 -20.94 8.63 10.03
N THR A 313 -20.92 7.33 9.75
CA THR A 313 -21.77 6.73 8.71
C THR A 313 -22.38 5.47 9.29
N THR A 314 -23.44 5.63 10.07
CA THR A 314 -24.45 4.59 10.21
C THR A 314 -25.08 4.41 8.83
N ILE A 315 -24.74 3.31 8.16
CA ILE A 315 -25.40 2.90 6.92
C ILE A 315 -26.80 2.43 7.32
N GLN A 316 -27.82 3.27 7.10
CA GLN A 316 -29.18 2.78 6.95
C GLN A 316 -29.29 2.13 5.56
N ASP A 317 -29.70 0.87 5.57
CA ASP A 317 -30.07 0.09 4.39
C ASP A 317 -31.28 0.73 3.72
N ASP A 318 -31.08 1.73 2.87
CA ASP A 318 -32.08 2.15 1.90
C ASP A 318 -31.48 2.07 0.49
N ASP A 319 -32.07 1.16 -0.28
CA ASP A 319 -31.79 0.86 -1.68
C ASP A 319 -31.84 2.14 -2.54
N PRO A 320 -30.70 2.70 -2.97
CA PRO A 320 -30.65 3.99 -3.64
C PRO A 320 -30.78 3.86 -5.16
N TYR A 321 -31.10 2.67 -5.68
CA TYR A 321 -31.28 2.44 -7.11
C TYR A 321 -32.73 2.06 -7.41
N GLY A 322 -33.61 3.05 -7.24
CA GLY A 322 -34.90 3.06 -7.92
C GLY A 322 -34.66 3.10 -9.42
N GLY A 323 -34.79 1.94 -10.06
CA GLY A 323 -35.14 1.88 -11.47
C GLY A 323 -36.65 2.08 -11.65
N PRO A 324 -37.13 2.36 -12.87
CA PRO A 324 -38.55 2.32 -13.17
C PRO A 324 -39.17 0.95 -12.86
#